data_AF-A0A497FPI5-F1
#
_entry.id   AF-A0A497FPI5-F1
#
_cell.length_a   1.000
_cell.length_b   1.000
_cell.length_c   1.000
_cell.angle_alpha   90.00
_cell.angle_beta   90.00
_cell.angle_gamma   90.00
#
_symmetry.space_group_name_H-M   'P 1'
#
loop_
_entity.id
_entity.type
_entity.pdbx_description
1 polymer ?
#
loop_
_entity_poly.entity_id
_entity_poly.type
_entity_poly.pdbx_seq_one_letter_code
_entity_poly.pdbx_strand_id
1 'polypeptide(L)'
;MYKIRAVTLHVKFYDCFPNLKEAVEYVDSQLDKLEYISRELGKNVEILSKRLVLPSLEEMKRKIKNFELNALSLFEDYLKRRINYYNMPIVSLNHPALEQDLPNLFSSTDHFYSSICLAEKDCEKRETLEKAITILKNISRLAGWLSATRFAFSIGPQPLTPYFPVTSSPLTGYTISLLYVNDLLTEVSSSNENCLIKLENKIKKICENIKNKALEISSRTGLAFLGVDLSISPWLEESVVPLIEKIKGDISIGTPGTLHTLYKINSVLEKVSRSGKVIGFNEIMLPLAEDNGLKRRVREGDIGFKELMMYCLACVAGLDMVPIPEWTEDKVLIHLFKDLFTIYAIKKKVLGVRLIPVNVEAGEEVDLGIFGKTPVLDLF
;
A
#
# COMPACT_ATOMS: atom_id res chain seq x y z
N MET A 1 -5.09 17.34 -14.19
CA MET A 1 -4.90 16.13 -15.02
C MET A 1 -4.35 15.04 -14.13
N TYR A 2 -4.89 13.83 -14.19
CA TYR A 2 -4.36 12.69 -13.43
C TYR A 2 -2.95 12.27 -13.89
N LYS A 3 -2.22 11.60 -13.00
CA LYS A 3 -0.96 10.90 -13.24
C LYS A 3 -1.13 9.40 -12.98
N ILE A 4 -0.23 8.58 -13.51
CA ILE A 4 -0.09 7.18 -13.12
C ILE A 4 0.89 7.11 -11.94
N ARG A 5 0.39 6.70 -10.77
CA ARG A 5 1.20 6.56 -9.55
C ARG A 5 2.17 5.40 -9.67
N ALA A 6 1.70 4.28 -10.22
CA ALA A 6 2.56 3.13 -10.54
C ALA A 6 2.04 2.33 -11.73
N VAL A 7 2.96 1.86 -12.56
CA VAL A 7 2.76 0.65 -13.39
C VAL A 7 3.50 -0.49 -12.70
N THR A 8 2.78 -1.52 -12.30
CA THR A 8 3.32 -2.61 -11.47
C THR A 8 3.27 -3.92 -12.24
N LEU A 9 4.44 -4.53 -12.48
CA LEU A 9 4.57 -5.90 -12.95
C LEU A 9 4.33 -6.87 -11.77
N HIS A 10 3.45 -7.83 -11.95
CA HIS A 10 3.25 -8.97 -11.05
C HIS A 10 3.87 -10.20 -11.73
N VAL A 11 4.64 -10.99 -10.97
CA VAL A 11 5.27 -12.22 -11.47
C VAL A 11 4.83 -13.41 -10.63
N LYS A 12 4.48 -14.50 -11.30
CA LYS A 12 4.25 -15.83 -10.73
C LYS A 12 5.18 -16.84 -11.37
N PHE A 13 5.66 -17.80 -10.58
CA PHE A 13 6.50 -18.89 -11.09
C PHE A 13 5.65 -20.13 -11.39
N TYR A 14 5.46 -20.38 -12.68
CA TYR A 14 4.80 -21.58 -13.19
C TYR A 14 5.76 -22.78 -13.15
N ASP A 15 7.02 -22.57 -13.53
CA ASP A 15 8.10 -23.57 -13.55
C ASP A 15 8.93 -23.57 -12.27
N CYS A 16 9.95 -24.43 -12.18
CA CYS A 16 10.92 -24.45 -11.08
C CYS A 16 12.31 -24.08 -11.61
N PHE A 17 13.08 -23.35 -10.80
CA PHE A 17 14.40 -22.83 -11.14
C PHE A 17 15.48 -23.52 -10.29
N PRO A 18 16.63 -23.91 -10.88
CA PRO A 18 17.70 -24.59 -10.15
C PRO A 18 18.53 -23.66 -9.25
N ASN A 19 18.36 -22.34 -9.38
CA ASN A 19 18.99 -21.30 -8.55
C ASN A 19 18.22 -19.96 -8.70
N LEU A 20 18.53 -18.98 -7.84
CA LEU A 20 17.89 -17.65 -7.85
C LEU A 20 18.26 -16.82 -9.10
N LYS A 21 19.46 -17.02 -9.68
CA LYS A 21 19.90 -16.26 -10.86
C LYS A 21 19.00 -16.53 -12.07
N GLU A 22 18.69 -17.79 -12.36
CA GLU A 22 17.79 -18.16 -13.47
C GLU A 22 16.35 -17.67 -13.24
N ALA A 23 15.89 -17.61 -11.98
CA ALA A 23 14.61 -17.00 -11.65
C ALA A 23 14.60 -15.48 -11.88
N VAL A 24 15.73 -14.79 -11.63
CA VAL A 24 15.90 -13.37 -11.95
C VAL A 24 15.99 -13.14 -13.45
N GLU A 25 16.65 -14.02 -14.21
CA GLU A 25 16.67 -13.98 -15.69
C GLU A 25 15.24 -14.13 -16.27
N TYR A 26 14.39 -14.98 -15.68
CA TYR A 26 12.96 -15.03 -16.04
C TYR A 26 12.22 -13.73 -15.70
N VAL A 27 12.40 -13.16 -14.50
CA VAL A 27 11.81 -11.87 -14.11
C VAL A 27 12.24 -10.76 -15.08
N ASP A 28 13.50 -10.74 -15.49
CA ASP A 28 14.07 -9.73 -16.38
C ASP A 28 13.37 -9.68 -17.75
N SER A 29 13.10 -10.85 -18.34
CA SER A 29 12.32 -10.95 -19.59
C SER A 29 10.90 -10.36 -19.49
N GLN A 30 10.35 -10.23 -18.28
CA GLN A 30 9.08 -9.53 -18.05
C GLN A 30 9.27 -8.04 -17.73
N LEU A 31 10.42 -7.64 -17.16
CA LEU A 31 10.81 -6.24 -16.98
C LEU A 31 11.04 -5.52 -18.31
N ASP A 32 11.49 -6.21 -19.37
CA ASP A 32 11.55 -5.67 -20.73
C ASP A 32 10.16 -5.25 -21.25
N LYS A 33 9.14 -6.08 -20.97
CA LYS A 33 7.75 -5.79 -21.32
C LYS A 33 7.22 -4.62 -20.48
N LEU A 34 7.53 -4.59 -19.18
CA LEU A 34 7.17 -3.47 -18.30
C LEU A 34 7.74 -2.14 -18.84
N GLU A 35 9.00 -2.12 -19.28
CA GLU A 35 9.62 -0.91 -19.85
C GLU A 35 8.86 -0.42 -21.08
N TYR A 36 8.53 -1.32 -22.01
CA TYR A 36 7.72 -0.98 -23.18
C TYR A 36 6.34 -0.44 -22.77
N ILE A 37 5.65 -1.11 -21.84
CA ILE A 37 4.32 -0.69 -21.35
C ILE A 37 4.38 0.71 -20.74
N SER A 38 5.37 0.96 -19.88
CA SER A 38 5.58 2.27 -19.26
C SER A 38 5.88 3.34 -20.29
N ARG A 39 6.71 3.06 -21.30
CA ARG A 39 6.99 4.01 -22.39
C ARG A 39 5.74 4.34 -23.22
N GLU A 40 4.91 3.36 -23.53
CA GLU A 40 3.69 3.59 -24.33
C GLU A 40 2.60 4.36 -23.55
N LEU A 41 2.38 4.02 -22.27
CA LEU A 41 1.49 4.79 -21.38
C LEU A 41 2.02 6.23 -21.15
N GLY A 42 3.34 6.35 -20.95
CA GLY A 42 4.05 7.60 -20.67
C GLY A 42 3.95 8.68 -21.74
N LYS A 43 3.58 8.32 -22.98
CA LYS A 43 3.36 9.28 -24.09
C LYS A 43 2.27 10.32 -23.82
N ASN A 44 1.34 10.03 -22.90
CA ASN A 44 0.15 10.87 -22.66
C ASN A 44 -0.08 11.24 -21.19
N VAL A 45 0.58 10.55 -20.26
CA VAL A 45 0.33 10.65 -18.83
C VAL A 45 1.65 10.45 -18.10
N GLU A 46 1.96 11.32 -17.14
CA GLU A 46 3.14 11.19 -16.29
C GLU A 46 3.08 9.89 -15.46
N ILE A 47 4.17 9.13 -15.43
CA ILE A 47 4.30 7.91 -14.62
C ILE A 47 5.31 8.18 -13.50
N LEU A 48 4.86 8.09 -12.25
CA LEU A 48 5.70 8.36 -11.07
C LEU A 48 6.58 7.17 -10.68
N SER A 49 6.13 5.93 -10.92
CA SER A 49 6.94 4.75 -10.62
C SER A 49 6.66 3.53 -11.50
N LYS A 50 7.70 2.74 -11.74
CA LYS A 50 7.65 1.35 -12.22
C LYS A 50 7.91 0.43 -11.04
N ARG A 51 7.12 -0.62 -10.86
CA ARG A 51 7.20 -1.51 -9.69
C ARG A 51 7.16 -2.99 -10.08
N LEU A 52 7.67 -3.85 -9.21
CA LEU A 52 7.65 -5.31 -9.34
C LEU A 52 7.07 -5.97 -8.09
N VAL A 53 6.15 -6.91 -8.24
CA VAL A 53 5.72 -7.81 -7.16
C VAL A 53 6.19 -9.22 -7.51
N LEU A 54 7.20 -9.68 -6.77
CA LEU A 54 7.72 -11.03 -6.83
C LEU A 54 6.67 -12.05 -6.35
N PRO A 55 6.84 -13.36 -6.66
CA PRO A 55 6.13 -14.42 -5.97
C PRO A 55 6.33 -14.35 -4.44
N SER A 56 5.43 -14.95 -3.65
CA SER A 56 5.58 -14.94 -2.19
C SER A 56 6.82 -15.70 -1.73
N LEU A 57 7.33 -15.41 -0.53
CA LEU A 57 8.44 -16.15 0.09
C LEU A 57 8.25 -17.67 0.03
N GLU A 58 7.03 -18.15 0.26
CA GLU A 58 6.67 -19.55 0.19
C GLU A 58 6.68 -20.11 -1.25
N GLU A 59 6.30 -19.30 -2.25
CA GLU A 59 6.45 -19.69 -3.66
C GLU A 59 7.92 -19.67 -4.08
N MET A 60 8.69 -18.64 -3.72
CA MET A 60 10.13 -18.54 -3.97
C MET A 60 10.85 -19.77 -3.41
N LYS A 61 10.61 -20.14 -2.14
CA LYS A 61 11.18 -21.34 -1.51
C LYS A 61 10.77 -22.66 -2.15
N ARG A 62 9.54 -22.76 -2.66
CA ARG A 62 9.03 -23.96 -3.33
C ARG A 62 9.53 -24.10 -4.77
N LYS A 63 9.83 -22.97 -5.44
CA LYS A 63 10.13 -22.91 -6.86
C LYS A 63 11.60 -22.70 -7.18
N ILE A 64 12.40 -22.13 -6.28
CA ILE A 64 13.84 -21.96 -6.45
C ILE A 64 14.55 -22.93 -5.51
N LYS A 65 15.40 -23.79 -6.08
CA LYS A 65 16.25 -24.70 -5.29
C LYS A 65 17.20 -23.90 -4.40
N ASN A 66 17.29 -24.27 -3.12
CA ASN A 66 18.13 -23.65 -2.10
C ASN A 66 17.92 -22.12 -1.94
N PHE A 67 16.68 -21.64 -2.04
CA PHE A 67 16.39 -20.21 -1.87
C PHE A 67 16.52 -19.73 -0.42
N GLU A 68 17.33 -18.69 -0.23
CA GLU A 68 17.52 -17.94 1.01
C GLU A 68 17.00 -16.51 0.85
N LEU A 69 16.32 -15.98 1.88
CA LEU A 69 15.66 -14.67 1.81
C LEU A 69 16.67 -13.53 1.57
N ASN A 70 17.77 -13.53 2.32
CA ASN A 70 18.79 -12.47 2.26
C ASN A 70 19.51 -12.43 0.89
N ALA A 71 19.46 -13.50 0.09
CA ALA A 71 20.06 -13.53 -1.25
C ALA A 71 19.36 -12.59 -2.26
N LEU A 72 18.18 -12.05 -1.93
CA LEU A 72 17.53 -11.01 -2.73
C LEU A 72 18.33 -9.69 -2.78
N SER A 73 19.10 -9.36 -1.73
CA SER A 73 19.91 -8.13 -1.67
C SER A 73 20.95 -8.07 -2.81
N LEU A 74 21.51 -9.22 -3.18
CA LEU A 74 22.48 -9.39 -4.27
C LEU A 74 21.96 -8.91 -5.64
N PHE A 75 20.64 -8.80 -5.80
CA PHE A 75 19.98 -8.39 -7.04
C PHE A 75 19.37 -6.99 -6.96
N GLU A 76 19.43 -6.29 -5.82
CA GLU A 76 18.85 -4.95 -5.72
C GLU A 76 19.53 -3.95 -6.67
N ASP A 77 20.86 -3.95 -6.73
CA ASP A 77 21.64 -3.10 -7.65
C ASP A 77 21.23 -3.30 -9.11
N TYR A 78 20.80 -4.52 -9.45
CA TYR A 78 20.25 -4.82 -10.77
C TYR A 78 18.83 -4.25 -10.93
N LEU A 79 17.94 -4.56 -9.99
CA LEU A 79 16.53 -4.15 -10.03
C LEU A 79 16.35 -2.63 -10.00
N LYS A 80 17.10 -1.90 -9.17
CA LYS A 80 16.99 -0.43 -9.03
C LYS A 80 17.37 0.36 -10.29
N ARG A 81 18.05 -0.29 -11.25
CA ARG A 81 18.29 0.27 -12.60
C ARG A 81 17.11 0.09 -13.57
N ARG A 82 16.16 -0.77 -13.25
CA ARG A 82 14.99 -1.13 -14.09
C ARG A 82 13.67 -0.56 -13.54
N ILE A 83 13.52 -0.57 -12.23
CA ILE A 83 12.28 -0.26 -11.49
C ILE A 83 12.57 0.62 -10.27
N ASN A 84 11.56 1.34 -9.80
CA ASN A 84 11.68 2.16 -8.60
C ASN A 84 11.62 1.32 -7.32
N TYR A 85 10.72 0.33 -7.25
CA TYR A 85 10.51 -0.47 -6.03
C TYR A 85 10.12 -1.91 -6.37
N TYR A 86 10.50 -2.86 -5.51
CA TYR A 86 10.07 -4.25 -5.63
C TYR A 86 9.53 -4.79 -4.31
N ASN A 87 8.47 -5.60 -4.37
CA ASN A 87 7.79 -6.16 -3.22
C ASN A 87 7.82 -7.69 -3.26
N MET A 88 8.07 -8.34 -2.13
CA MET A 88 7.84 -9.79 -1.96
C MET A 88 6.85 -10.02 -0.81
N PRO A 89 5.65 -10.59 -1.07
CA PRO A 89 4.71 -10.93 0.00
C PRO A 89 5.15 -12.16 0.79
N ILE A 90 4.69 -12.25 2.03
CA ILE A 90 4.87 -13.39 2.92
C ILE A 90 3.47 -13.82 3.37
N VAL A 91 3.07 -15.07 3.11
CA VAL A 91 1.69 -15.52 3.40
C VAL A 91 1.52 -16.08 4.82
N SER A 92 2.61 -16.26 5.58
CA SER A 92 2.51 -16.65 7.00
C SER A 92 3.76 -16.32 7.85
N LEU A 93 3.56 -16.16 9.15
CA LEU A 93 4.63 -16.03 10.16
C LEU A 93 5.39 -17.35 10.45
N ASN A 94 5.01 -18.47 9.83
CA ASN A 94 5.53 -19.80 10.16
C ASN A 94 6.99 -20.04 9.74
N HIS A 95 7.59 -19.14 8.95
CA HIS A 95 8.97 -19.27 8.52
C HIS A 95 9.94 -19.01 9.69
N PRO A 96 10.78 -19.98 10.09
CA PRO A 96 11.51 -19.92 11.37
C PRO A 96 12.36 -18.66 11.55
N ALA A 97 13.17 -18.32 10.54
CA ALA A 97 14.17 -17.25 10.64
C ALA A 97 13.66 -15.83 10.29
N LEU A 98 12.33 -15.61 10.13
CA LEU A 98 11.82 -14.28 9.72
C LEU A 98 12.21 -13.13 10.66
N GLU A 99 12.30 -13.40 11.96
CA GLU A 99 12.66 -12.41 12.99
C GLU A 99 14.09 -11.88 12.88
N GLN A 100 14.94 -12.60 12.13
CA GLN A 100 16.34 -12.25 11.85
C GLN A 100 16.53 -11.87 10.37
N ASP A 101 16.06 -12.70 9.44
CA ASP A 101 16.26 -12.51 8.00
C ASP A 101 15.56 -11.25 7.49
N LEU A 102 14.32 -10.97 7.91
CA LEU A 102 13.57 -9.85 7.33
C LEU A 102 14.17 -8.48 7.73
N PRO A 103 14.51 -8.23 9.01
CA PRO A 103 15.30 -7.04 9.37
C PRO A 103 16.65 -6.95 8.66
N ASN A 104 17.38 -8.07 8.54
CA ASN A 104 18.67 -8.08 7.84
C ASN A 104 18.51 -7.69 6.36
N LEU A 105 17.54 -8.27 5.65
CA LEU A 105 17.24 -7.90 4.27
C LEU A 105 16.94 -6.40 4.18
N PHE A 106 16.02 -5.88 5.00
CA PHE A 106 15.71 -4.45 5.06
C PHE A 106 16.93 -3.55 5.38
N SER A 107 17.88 -3.99 6.21
CA SER A 107 19.12 -3.22 6.49
C SER A 107 20.10 -3.19 5.30
N SER A 108 19.95 -4.16 4.38
CA SER A 108 20.81 -4.32 3.20
C SER A 108 20.18 -3.81 1.90
N THR A 109 18.95 -3.29 1.95
CA THR A 109 18.18 -2.91 0.76
C THR A 109 17.34 -1.65 0.96
N ASP A 110 17.28 -0.80 -0.06
CA ASP A 110 16.54 0.48 0.00
C ASP A 110 15.25 0.56 -0.84
N HIS A 111 15.11 -0.33 -1.82
CA HIS A 111 14.02 -0.38 -2.78
C HIS A 111 13.09 -1.59 -2.54
N PHE A 112 13.44 -2.45 -1.58
CA PHE A 112 12.64 -3.61 -1.16
C PHE A 112 11.47 -3.21 -0.26
N TYR A 113 10.31 -3.81 -0.54
CA TYR A 113 9.08 -3.73 0.24
C TYR A 113 8.61 -5.14 0.59
N SER A 114 7.93 -5.32 1.72
CA SER A 114 7.33 -6.60 2.07
C SER A 114 6.13 -6.46 2.99
N SER A 115 5.20 -7.41 2.92
CA SER A 115 4.12 -7.53 3.87
C SER A 115 3.90 -8.96 4.33
N ILE A 116 3.57 -9.13 5.61
CA ILE A 116 3.22 -10.42 6.20
C ILE A 116 1.69 -10.51 6.38
N CYS A 117 1.10 -11.60 5.89
CA CYS A 117 -0.30 -11.92 6.13
C CYS A 117 -0.51 -12.42 7.55
N LEU A 118 -1.47 -11.82 8.25
CA LEU A 118 -2.04 -12.29 9.51
C LEU A 118 -3.45 -12.81 9.21
N ALA A 119 -3.66 -14.12 9.37
CA ALA A 119 -4.95 -14.75 9.14
C ALA A 119 -5.82 -14.69 10.40
N GLU A 120 -7.15 -14.84 10.26
CA GLU A 120 -8.11 -14.76 11.38
C GLU A 120 -7.71 -15.64 12.58
N LYS A 121 -7.20 -16.86 12.32
CA LYS A 121 -6.71 -17.81 13.33
C LYS A 121 -5.51 -17.33 14.16
N ASP A 122 -4.82 -16.29 13.71
CA ASP A 122 -3.60 -15.75 14.34
C ASP A 122 -3.97 -14.71 15.42
N CYS A 123 -5.17 -14.10 15.34
CA CYS A 123 -5.75 -13.21 16.36
C CYS A 123 -5.82 -13.86 17.76
N GLU A 124 -6.18 -15.14 17.80
CA GLU A 124 -6.34 -15.89 19.06
C GLU A 124 -4.99 -16.35 19.65
N LYS A 125 -3.89 -16.23 18.90
CA LYS A 125 -2.58 -16.75 19.28
C LYS A 125 -1.65 -15.63 19.73
N ARG A 126 -1.58 -15.44 21.04
CA ARG A 126 -0.70 -14.44 21.68
C ARG A 126 0.74 -14.52 21.16
N GLU A 127 1.34 -15.71 21.12
CA GLU A 127 2.71 -15.95 20.62
C GLU A 127 2.90 -15.50 19.16
N THR A 128 1.86 -15.64 18.33
CA THR A 128 1.90 -15.23 16.91
C THR A 128 1.89 -13.70 16.77
N LEU A 129 1.10 -13.01 17.61
CA LEU A 129 1.08 -11.54 17.66
C LEU A 129 2.37 -10.99 18.28
N GLU A 130 2.91 -11.62 19.32
CA GLU A 130 4.22 -11.27 19.90
C GLU A 130 5.34 -11.40 18.86
N LYS A 131 5.37 -12.50 18.09
CA LYS A 131 6.31 -12.65 16.96
C LYS A 131 6.14 -11.56 15.89
N ALA A 132 4.91 -11.18 15.55
CA ALA A 132 4.66 -10.08 14.60
C ALA A 132 5.23 -8.75 15.12
N ILE A 133 5.00 -8.43 16.40
CA ILE A 133 5.51 -7.22 17.05
C ILE A 133 7.05 -7.23 17.12
N THR A 134 7.66 -8.37 17.44
CA THR A 134 9.12 -8.55 17.41
C THR A 134 9.69 -8.25 16.02
N ILE A 135 9.11 -8.78 14.94
CA ILE A 135 9.54 -8.47 13.57
C ILE A 135 9.44 -6.96 13.29
N LEU A 136 8.30 -6.34 13.60
CA LEU A 136 8.04 -4.91 13.38
C LEU A 136 9.06 -4.01 14.10
N LYS A 137 9.31 -4.28 15.39
CA LYS A 137 10.28 -3.54 16.19
C LYS A 137 11.71 -3.81 15.73
N ASN A 138 12.06 -5.06 15.38
CA ASN A 138 13.40 -5.41 14.91
C ASN A 138 13.73 -4.76 13.56
N ILE A 139 12.78 -4.62 12.62
CA ILE A 139 13.00 -3.85 11.39
C ILE A 139 13.41 -2.41 11.73
N SER A 140 12.70 -1.76 12.66
CA SER A 140 12.99 -0.37 13.05
C SER A 140 14.31 -0.23 13.81
N ARG A 141 14.61 -1.18 14.71
CA ARG A 141 15.84 -1.20 15.55
C ARG A 141 17.10 -1.53 14.77
N LEU A 142 17.03 -2.50 13.86
CA LEU A 142 18.20 -3.08 13.19
C LEU A 142 18.42 -2.49 11.79
N ALA A 143 17.35 -2.10 11.10
CA ALA A 143 17.39 -1.50 9.75
C ALA A 143 16.98 -0.02 9.72
N GLY A 144 16.77 0.60 10.89
CA GLY A 144 16.29 1.97 11.03
C GLY A 144 14.79 2.14 10.75
N TRP A 145 14.15 3.13 11.37
CA TRP A 145 12.71 3.37 11.20
C TRP A 145 12.30 3.71 9.77
N LEU A 146 13.20 4.25 8.95
CA LEU A 146 12.97 4.43 7.51
C LEU A 146 12.65 3.11 6.81
N SER A 147 13.26 1.99 7.21
CA SER A 147 12.94 0.67 6.68
C SER A 147 11.54 0.20 7.03
N ALA A 148 11.00 0.58 8.19
CA ALA A 148 9.62 0.25 8.57
C ALA A 148 8.58 0.97 7.69
N THR A 149 8.93 2.08 7.02
CA THR A 149 8.06 2.70 5.98
C THR A 149 7.83 1.80 4.76
N ARG A 150 8.67 0.76 4.58
CA ARG A 150 8.63 -0.21 3.49
C ARG A 150 7.99 -1.55 3.90
N PHE A 151 7.54 -1.67 5.14
CA PHE A 151 6.96 -2.88 5.73
C PHE A 151 5.50 -2.67 6.15
N ALA A 152 4.68 -3.73 6.13
CA ALA A 152 3.35 -3.74 6.74
C ALA A 152 2.88 -5.15 7.09
N PHE A 153 1.82 -5.24 7.88
CA PHE A 153 0.98 -6.44 7.92
C PHE A 153 -0.23 -6.28 7.00
N SER A 154 -0.76 -7.40 6.51
CA SER A 154 -2.11 -7.49 5.99
C SER A 154 -2.97 -8.32 6.93
N ILE A 155 -4.10 -7.79 7.37
CA ILE A 155 -5.10 -8.57 8.11
C ILE A 155 -6.07 -9.12 7.08
N GLY A 156 -6.04 -10.44 6.90
CA GLY A 156 -6.58 -11.11 5.72
C GLY A 156 -5.59 -11.17 4.55
N PRO A 157 -5.93 -11.90 3.49
CA PRO A 157 -5.02 -12.21 2.38
C PRO A 157 -4.64 -10.98 1.56
N GLN A 158 -3.36 -10.83 1.19
CA GLN A 158 -2.90 -9.71 0.35
C GLN A 158 -3.61 -9.72 -1.03
N PRO A 159 -4.22 -8.61 -1.46
CA PRO A 159 -4.92 -8.53 -2.74
C PRO A 159 -3.94 -8.34 -3.90
N LEU A 160 -4.42 -8.55 -5.12
CA LEU A 160 -3.72 -8.12 -6.33
C LEU A 160 -3.86 -6.59 -6.46
N THR A 161 -2.82 -5.82 -6.18
CA THR A 161 -2.84 -4.35 -6.27
C THR A 161 -1.45 -3.75 -6.61
N PRO A 162 -1.37 -2.62 -7.33
CA PRO A 162 -0.13 -1.85 -7.48
C PRO A 162 0.35 -1.15 -6.18
N TYR A 163 -0.48 -1.08 -5.13
CA TYR A 163 -0.16 -0.41 -3.88
C TYR A 163 0.72 -1.29 -2.98
N PHE A 164 1.78 -0.70 -2.42
CA PHE A 164 2.80 -1.40 -1.63
C PHE A 164 2.65 -1.06 -0.14
N PRO A 165 3.03 -1.97 0.78
CA PRO A 165 3.56 -3.31 0.52
C PRO A 165 2.50 -4.43 0.53
N VAL A 166 1.24 -4.11 0.80
CA VAL A 166 0.14 -5.09 0.92
C VAL A 166 -0.39 -5.50 -0.46
N THR A 167 0.35 -6.39 -1.13
CA THR A 167 0.02 -6.89 -2.47
C THR A 167 0.51 -8.33 -2.72
N SER A 168 -0.19 -9.08 -3.58
CA SER A 168 0.21 -10.41 -4.07
C SER A 168 0.26 -10.52 -5.61
N SER A 169 0.87 -11.60 -6.11
CA SER A 169 1.00 -11.94 -7.54
C SER A 169 0.33 -13.29 -7.88
N PRO A 170 -1.01 -13.38 -7.88
CA PRO A 170 -1.74 -14.62 -8.18
C PRO A 170 -1.58 -15.11 -9.63
N LEU A 171 -1.09 -14.26 -10.55
CA LEU A 171 -0.68 -14.58 -11.93
C LEU A 171 0.32 -13.54 -12.45
N THR A 172 1.07 -13.89 -13.51
CA THR A 172 1.95 -12.93 -14.20
C THR A 172 1.15 -11.96 -15.07
N GLY A 173 1.43 -10.66 -14.96
CA GLY A 173 0.74 -9.60 -15.68
C GLY A 173 1.09 -8.22 -15.11
N TYR A 174 0.35 -7.17 -15.47
CA TYR A 174 0.57 -5.83 -14.90
C TYR A 174 -0.71 -5.12 -14.45
N THR A 175 -0.55 -4.25 -13.45
CA THR A 175 -1.59 -3.38 -12.89
C THR A 175 -1.19 -1.91 -12.97
N ILE A 176 -2.16 -1.02 -12.79
CA ILE A 176 -1.97 0.44 -12.81
C ILE A 176 -2.62 1.07 -11.57
N SER A 177 -1.94 1.99 -10.90
CA SER A 177 -2.53 2.93 -9.92
C SER A 177 -2.39 4.37 -10.37
N LEU A 178 -3.18 5.25 -9.79
CA LEU A 178 -3.35 6.63 -10.20
C LEU A 178 -3.02 7.60 -9.05
N LEU A 179 -2.51 8.78 -9.39
CA LEU A 179 -2.46 9.95 -8.50
C LEU A 179 -3.29 11.04 -9.19
N TYR A 180 -4.42 11.40 -8.58
CA TYR A 180 -5.47 12.15 -9.27
C TYR A 180 -6.42 12.88 -8.32
N VAL A 181 -6.05 13.03 -7.05
CA VAL A 181 -6.83 13.77 -6.05
C VAL A 181 -7.06 15.19 -6.51
N ASN A 182 -6.02 15.84 -7.04
CA ASN A 182 -6.10 17.19 -7.62
C ASN A 182 -7.04 17.24 -8.84
N ASP A 183 -7.11 16.17 -9.65
CA ASP A 183 -8.00 16.08 -10.82
C ASP A 183 -9.46 15.78 -10.44
N LEU A 184 -9.70 15.23 -9.25
CA LEU A 184 -11.04 15.09 -8.66
C LEU A 184 -11.50 16.38 -7.97
N LEU A 185 -10.57 17.09 -7.32
CA LEU A 185 -10.85 18.31 -6.57
C LEU A 185 -11.48 19.41 -7.45
N THR A 186 -11.15 19.46 -8.74
CA THR A 186 -11.76 20.40 -9.71
C THR A 186 -13.25 20.19 -9.93
N GLU A 187 -13.77 18.99 -9.63
CA GLU A 187 -15.19 18.64 -9.82
C GLU A 187 -16.05 18.96 -8.59
N VAL A 188 -15.41 19.25 -7.44
CA VAL A 188 -16.06 19.41 -6.14
C VAL A 188 -16.06 20.88 -5.70
N SER A 189 -17.27 21.40 -5.52
CA SER A 189 -17.55 22.73 -4.94
C SER A 189 -18.52 22.56 -3.78
N SER A 190 -18.26 23.23 -2.64
CA SER A 190 -19.02 23.08 -1.40
C SER A 190 -20.50 23.48 -1.47
N SER A 191 -20.90 24.24 -2.49
CA SER A 191 -22.27 24.66 -2.77
C SER A 191 -23.09 23.71 -3.64
N ASN A 192 -22.65 22.46 -3.88
CA ASN A 192 -23.23 21.59 -4.91
C ASN A 192 -23.65 20.20 -4.40
N GLU A 193 -24.96 19.98 -4.27
CA GLU A 193 -25.56 18.69 -3.87
C GLU A 193 -25.14 17.51 -4.79
N ASN A 194 -24.78 17.79 -6.04
CA ASN A 194 -24.39 16.78 -7.03
C ASN A 194 -22.88 16.49 -7.09
N CYS A 195 -22.09 16.92 -6.10
CA CYS A 195 -20.63 16.72 -6.08
C CYS A 195 -20.21 15.24 -6.26
N LEU A 196 -20.89 14.30 -5.60
CA LEU A 196 -20.61 12.86 -5.71
C LEU A 196 -20.92 12.28 -7.10
N ILE A 197 -21.91 12.83 -7.81
CA ILE A 197 -22.25 12.40 -9.18
C ILE A 197 -21.18 12.88 -10.16
N LYS A 198 -20.69 14.11 -10.01
CA LYS A 198 -19.56 14.62 -10.80
C LYS A 198 -18.29 13.79 -10.54
N LEU A 199 -18.02 13.48 -9.27
CA LEU A 199 -16.93 12.62 -8.85
C LEU A 199 -17.00 11.23 -9.51
N GLU A 200 -18.17 10.57 -9.46
CA GLU A 200 -18.42 9.28 -10.11
C GLU A 200 -18.12 9.33 -11.62
N ASN A 201 -18.65 10.35 -12.31
CA ASN A 201 -18.47 10.51 -13.75
C ASN A 201 -17.00 10.78 -14.14
N LYS A 202 -16.27 11.58 -13.33
CA LYS A 202 -14.84 11.84 -13.54
C LYS A 202 -14.02 10.56 -13.38
N ILE A 203 -14.27 9.79 -12.32
CA ILE A 203 -13.57 8.52 -12.04
C ILE A 203 -13.86 7.49 -13.14
N LYS A 204 -15.11 7.36 -13.60
CA LYS A 204 -15.48 6.53 -14.76
C LYS A 204 -14.68 6.88 -16.01
N LYS A 205 -14.68 8.17 -16.39
CA LYS A 205 -13.97 8.65 -17.58
C LYS A 205 -12.45 8.41 -17.51
N ILE A 206 -11.84 8.60 -16.34
CA ILE A 206 -10.41 8.29 -16.12
C ILE A 206 -10.16 6.79 -16.26
N CYS A 207 -10.98 5.97 -15.58
CA CYS A 207 -10.90 4.50 -15.61
C CYS A 207 -11.01 3.93 -17.03
N GLU A 208 -12.01 4.35 -17.80
CA GLU A 208 -12.21 3.90 -19.19
C GLU A 208 -11.03 4.27 -20.10
N ASN A 209 -10.54 5.50 -20.03
CA ASN A 209 -9.40 5.97 -20.82
C ASN A 209 -8.12 5.14 -20.56
N ILE A 210 -7.83 4.83 -19.30
CA ILE A 210 -6.67 4.01 -18.90
C ILE A 210 -6.87 2.55 -19.30
N LYS A 211 -8.04 1.96 -19.05
CA LYS A 211 -8.32 0.55 -19.39
C LYS A 211 -8.22 0.31 -20.89
N ASN A 212 -8.73 1.21 -21.72
CA ASN A 212 -8.66 1.08 -23.18
C ASN A 212 -7.21 1.07 -23.67
N LYS A 213 -6.38 2.02 -23.22
CA LYS A 213 -4.94 2.08 -23.56
C LYS A 213 -4.17 0.86 -23.05
N ALA A 214 -4.44 0.43 -21.82
CA ALA A 214 -3.78 -0.74 -21.24
C ALA A 214 -4.14 -2.04 -21.98
N LEU A 215 -5.40 -2.24 -22.36
CA LEU A 215 -5.81 -3.40 -23.16
C LEU A 215 -5.16 -3.41 -24.56
N GLU A 216 -5.03 -2.25 -25.21
CA GLU A 216 -4.32 -2.09 -26.49
C GLU A 216 -2.82 -2.43 -26.37
N ILE A 217 -2.15 -1.99 -25.30
CA ILE A 217 -0.73 -2.30 -25.07
C ILE A 217 -0.55 -3.78 -24.67
N SER A 218 -1.51 -4.35 -23.93
CA SER A 218 -1.49 -5.76 -23.51
C SER A 218 -1.52 -6.72 -24.71
N SER A 219 -2.34 -6.44 -25.73
CA SER A 219 -2.42 -7.28 -26.94
C SER A 219 -1.14 -7.21 -27.78
N ARG A 220 -0.40 -6.09 -27.77
CA ARG A 220 0.88 -5.92 -28.47
C ARG A 220 2.07 -6.58 -27.76
N THR A 221 2.04 -6.64 -26.42
CA THR A 221 3.17 -7.10 -25.59
C THR A 221 3.07 -8.56 -25.14
N GLY A 222 1.86 -9.14 -25.22
CA GLY A 222 1.59 -10.46 -24.65
C GLY A 222 1.67 -10.54 -23.12
N LEU A 223 1.82 -9.40 -22.42
CA LEU A 223 1.70 -9.34 -20.97
C LEU A 223 0.27 -8.95 -20.59
N ALA A 224 -0.38 -9.76 -19.76
CA ALA A 224 -1.78 -9.56 -19.41
C ALA A 224 -2.00 -8.28 -18.58
N PHE A 225 -2.86 -7.37 -19.05
CA PHE A 225 -3.40 -6.31 -18.20
C PHE A 225 -4.38 -6.91 -17.20
N LEU A 226 -4.03 -6.82 -15.92
CA LEU A 226 -4.79 -7.42 -14.83
C LEU A 226 -5.91 -6.47 -14.36
N GLY A 227 -5.60 -5.18 -14.24
CA GLY A 227 -6.58 -4.12 -14.01
C GLY A 227 -5.98 -2.82 -13.48
N VAL A 228 -6.85 -1.83 -13.27
CA VAL A 228 -6.53 -0.57 -12.58
C VAL A 228 -7.03 -0.62 -11.13
N ASP A 229 -6.29 -0.05 -10.19
CA ASP A 229 -6.78 0.22 -8.83
C ASP A 229 -7.25 1.69 -8.75
N LEU A 230 -8.53 1.88 -8.44
CA LEU A 230 -9.18 3.19 -8.36
C LEU A 230 -9.12 3.79 -6.94
N SER A 231 -8.18 3.37 -6.10
CA SER A 231 -8.02 4.00 -4.78
C SER A 231 -7.56 5.45 -4.91
N ILE A 232 -8.25 6.34 -4.21
CA ILE A 232 -7.89 7.76 -4.12
C ILE A 232 -6.79 7.88 -3.05
N SER A 233 -5.54 7.95 -3.50
CA SER A 233 -4.35 8.00 -2.64
C SER A 233 -3.64 9.36 -2.72
N PRO A 234 -3.22 9.96 -1.59
CA PRO A 234 -2.50 11.22 -1.56
C PRO A 234 -1.00 11.06 -1.84
N TRP A 235 -0.33 12.16 -2.20
CA TRP A 235 1.13 12.21 -2.27
C TRP A 235 1.67 13.62 -1.94
N LEU A 236 2.21 13.75 -0.73
CA LEU A 236 2.76 14.98 -0.15
C LEU A 236 1.74 16.13 -0.20
N GLU A 237 1.95 17.10 -1.10
CA GLU A 237 1.06 18.24 -1.31
C GLU A 237 -0.26 17.88 -2.02
N GLU A 238 -0.30 16.77 -2.78
CA GLU A 238 -1.54 16.23 -3.34
C GLU A 238 -2.32 15.46 -2.24
N SER A 239 -2.89 16.22 -1.31
CA SER A 239 -3.61 15.74 -0.12
C SER A 239 -5.07 15.35 -0.42
N VAL A 240 -5.58 14.31 0.24
CA VAL A 240 -7.02 13.97 0.22
C VAL A 240 -7.87 14.82 1.16
N VAL A 241 -7.26 15.52 2.11
CA VAL A 241 -7.99 16.33 3.11
C VAL A 241 -8.88 17.41 2.46
N PRO A 242 -8.42 18.24 1.50
CA PRO A 242 -9.28 19.21 0.83
C PRO A 242 -10.46 18.59 0.06
N LEU A 243 -10.30 17.37 -0.46
CA LEU A 243 -11.38 16.65 -1.16
C LEU A 243 -12.45 16.19 -0.17
N ILE A 244 -12.04 15.62 0.96
CA ILE A 244 -12.93 15.18 2.04
C ILE A 244 -13.69 16.38 2.62
N GLU A 245 -12.99 17.46 2.95
CA GLU A 245 -13.56 18.64 3.59
C GLU A 245 -14.57 19.36 2.70
N LYS A 246 -14.28 19.53 1.40
CA LYS A 246 -15.25 20.09 0.45
C LYS A 246 -16.52 19.26 0.31
N ILE A 247 -16.41 17.93 0.26
CA ILE A 247 -17.58 17.02 0.20
C ILE A 247 -18.35 17.05 1.55
N LYS A 248 -17.66 17.33 2.65
CA LYS A 248 -18.23 17.53 4.00
C LYS A 248 -18.82 18.93 4.22
N GLY A 249 -18.76 19.83 3.23
CA GLY A 249 -19.28 21.20 3.31
C GLY A 249 -18.31 22.23 3.88
N ASP A 250 -17.02 22.11 3.53
CA ASP A 250 -15.89 22.92 4.04
C ASP A 250 -15.68 22.81 5.57
N ILE A 251 -16.14 21.71 6.19
CA ILE A 251 -15.93 21.39 7.60
C ILE A 251 -14.76 20.42 7.75
N SER A 252 -13.80 20.75 8.63
CA SER A 252 -12.58 19.95 8.89
C SER A 252 -12.81 18.44 9.03
N ILE A 253 -11.86 17.63 8.56
CA ILE A 253 -11.72 16.22 8.92
C ILE A 253 -11.57 16.08 10.46
N GLY A 254 -11.78 14.89 11.02
CA GLY A 254 -11.80 14.71 12.48
C GLY A 254 -13.19 14.87 13.08
N THR A 255 -13.85 15.99 12.78
CA THR A 255 -15.14 16.35 13.39
C THR A 255 -16.31 15.47 12.90
N PRO A 256 -17.47 15.47 13.59
CA PRO A 256 -18.63 14.63 13.24
C PRO A 256 -19.02 14.71 11.75
N GLY A 257 -19.48 13.58 11.22
CA GLY A 257 -19.77 13.41 9.79
C GLY A 257 -18.57 12.97 8.93
N THR A 258 -17.33 13.02 9.43
CA THR A 258 -16.15 12.58 8.65
C THR A 258 -16.28 11.14 8.16
N LEU A 259 -16.61 10.20 9.06
CA LEU A 259 -16.81 8.78 8.70
C LEU A 259 -17.92 8.59 7.64
N HIS A 260 -18.97 9.40 7.69
CA HIS A 260 -20.05 9.37 6.70
C HIS A 260 -19.59 9.89 5.33
N THR A 261 -18.77 10.95 5.29
CA THR A 261 -18.15 11.45 4.05
C THR A 261 -17.22 10.41 3.43
N LEU A 262 -16.36 9.76 4.21
CA LEU A 262 -15.50 8.67 3.74
C LEU A 262 -16.32 7.52 3.16
N TYR A 263 -17.39 7.10 3.85
CA TYR A 263 -18.33 6.09 3.36
C TYR A 263 -18.99 6.47 2.02
N LYS A 264 -19.43 7.73 1.83
CA LYS A 264 -20.00 8.20 0.56
C LYS A 264 -18.99 8.17 -0.59
N ILE A 265 -17.76 8.61 -0.35
CA ILE A 265 -16.68 8.55 -1.36
C ILE A 265 -16.41 7.10 -1.75
N ASN A 266 -16.31 6.20 -0.78
CA ASN A 266 -16.04 4.78 -1.05
C ASN A 266 -17.22 4.06 -1.71
N SER A 267 -18.47 4.50 -1.44
CA SER A 267 -19.66 4.02 -2.17
C SER A 267 -19.62 4.40 -3.66
N VAL A 268 -19.10 5.58 -4.00
CA VAL A 268 -18.85 5.99 -5.40
C VAL A 268 -17.78 5.09 -6.03
N LEU A 269 -16.65 4.89 -5.34
CA LEU A 269 -15.57 4.04 -5.84
C LEU A 269 -16.00 2.58 -6.05
N GLU A 270 -16.74 2.00 -5.10
CA GLU A 270 -17.28 0.65 -5.22
C GLU A 270 -18.25 0.53 -6.42
N LYS A 271 -19.08 1.54 -6.66
CA LYS A 271 -19.98 1.57 -7.81
C LYS A 271 -19.21 1.58 -9.15
N VAL A 272 -18.09 2.28 -9.23
CA VAL A 272 -17.23 2.31 -10.44
C VAL A 272 -16.35 1.05 -10.56
N SER A 273 -15.93 0.45 -9.44
CA SER A 273 -15.07 -0.75 -9.43
C SER A 273 -15.77 -2.00 -9.94
N ARG A 274 -17.11 -2.02 -9.97
CA ARG A 274 -17.90 -3.06 -10.65
C ARG A 274 -17.77 -3.04 -12.18
N SER A 275 -17.11 -2.02 -12.75
CA SER A 275 -16.69 -2.06 -14.16
C SER A 275 -15.51 -3.03 -14.34
N GLY A 276 -15.56 -3.91 -15.33
CA GLY A 276 -14.53 -4.93 -15.54
C GLY A 276 -13.11 -4.35 -15.68
N LYS A 277 -12.10 -5.16 -15.31
CA LYS A 277 -10.67 -4.80 -15.24
C LYS A 277 -10.34 -3.70 -14.22
N VAL A 278 -11.06 -3.69 -13.10
CA VAL A 278 -10.69 -2.98 -11.86
C VAL A 278 -10.27 -4.01 -10.81
N ILE A 279 -9.23 -3.73 -10.03
CA ILE A 279 -8.60 -4.64 -9.05
C ILE A 279 -8.18 -3.87 -7.78
N GLY A 280 -7.65 -4.57 -6.78
CA GLY A 280 -7.11 -3.95 -5.57
C GLY A 280 -8.17 -3.33 -4.67
N PHE A 281 -7.81 -2.25 -3.98
CA PHE A 281 -8.56 -1.76 -2.82
C PHE A 281 -9.81 -0.92 -3.19
N ASN A 282 -9.67 -0.02 -4.17
CA ASN A 282 -10.73 0.87 -4.65
C ASN A 282 -11.43 1.69 -3.55
N GLU A 283 -10.65 2.26 -2.63
CA GLU A 283 -11.14 3.12 -1.54
C GLU A 283 -10.25 4.37 -1.40
N ILE A 284 -10.74 5.43 -0.76
CA ILE A 284 -9.91 6.54 -0.32
C ILE A 284 -8.93 6.05 0.74
N MET A 285 -7.67 6.48 0.64
CA MET A 285 -6.59 6.08 1.55
C MET A 285 -6.22 7.24 2.48
N LEU A 286 -5.86 6.93 3.73
CA LEU A 286 -5.45 7.91 4.75
C LEU A 286 -4.02 7.67 5.30
N PRO A 287 -2.98 7.53 4.45
CA PRO A 287 -1.61 7.31 4.89
C PRO A 287 -1.00 8.55 5.54
N LEU A 288 -0.77 8.52 6.85
CA LEU A 288 -0.38 9.73 7.61
C LEU A 288 0.91 10.36 7.08
N ALA A 289 2.01 9.60 6.92
CA ALA A 289 3.25 10.19 6.42
C ALA A 289 3.23 10.54 4.92
N GLU A 290 2.27 10.06 4.12
CA GLU A 290 2.21 10.37 2.69
C GLU A 290 1.31 11.58 2.37
N ASP A 291 0.60 12.17 3.34
CA ASP A 291 -0.33 13.28 3.14
C ASP A 291 -0.01 14.48 4.06
N ASN A 292 0.42 15.60 3.47
CA ASN A 292 0.77 16.79 4.25
C ASN A 292 -0.44 17.51 4.85
N GLY A 293 -1.65 17.29 4.32
CA GLY A 293 -2.90 17.70 4.94
C GLY A 293 -3.26 16.87 6.17
N LEU A 294 -3.07 15.54 6.15
CA LEU A 294 -3.28 14.71 7.34
C LEU A 294 -2.28 15.08 8.45
N LYS A 295 -0.99 15.25 8.13
CA LYS A 295 0.01 15.73 9.10
C LYS A 295 -0.38 17.08 9.71
N ARG A 296 -0.88 18.02 8.89
CA ARG A 296 -1.37 19.32 9.38
C ARG A 296 -2.54 19.13 10.35
N ARG A 297 -3.52 18.29 10.01
CA ARG A 297 -4.69 18.02 10.86
C ARG A 297 -4.34 17.30 12.17
N VAL A 298 -3.30 16.46 12.18
CA VAL A 298 -2.74 15.94 13.44
C VAL A 298 -2.12 17.06 14.28
N ARG A 299 -1.29 17.93 13.69
CA ARG A 299 -0.68 19.08 14.41
C ARG A 299 -1.72 20.07 14.95
N GLU A 300 -2.85 20.22 14.26
CA GLU A 300 -3.99 21.04 14.67
C GLU A 300 -4.85 20.38 15.77
N GLY A 301 -4.63 19.08 16.06
CA GLY A 301 -5.42 18.31 17.03
C GLY A 301 -6.77 17.84 16.51
N ASP A 302 -7.06 18.01 15.21
CA ASP A 302 -8.31 17.59 14.57
C ASP A 302 -8.42 16.05 14.47
N ILE A 303 -7.29 15.35 14.28
CA ILE A 303 -7.23 13.88 14.19
C ILE A 303 -6.06 13.32 15.01
N GLY A 304 -6.30 12.23 15.73
CA GLY A 304 -5.28 11.43 16.39
C GLY A 304 -5.32 9.95 15.95
N PHE A 305 -4.69 9.09 16.74
CA PHE A 305 -4.66 7.65 16.46
C PHE A 305 -6.06 7.04 16.46
N LYS A 306 -6.91 7.44 17.42
CA LYS A 306 -8.28 6.94 17.58
C LYS A 306 -9.16 7.26 16.36
N GLU A 307 -9.03 8.45 15.79
CA GLU A 307 -9.75 8.84 14.57
C GLU A 307 -9.29 8.02 13.37
N LEU A 308 -7.99 7.84 13.17
CA LEU A 308 -7.45 6.99 12.09
C LEU A 308 -7.90 5.53 12.24
N MET A 309 -7.88 4.99 13.46
CA MET A 309 -8.33 3.63 13.77
C MET A 309 -9.84 3.47 13.50
N MET A 310 -10.66 4.44 13.92
CA MET A 310 -12.08 4.48 13.57
C MET A 310 -12.31 4.59 12.05
N TYR A 311 -11.52 5.38 11.33
CA TYR A 311 -11.66 5.54 9.88
C TYR A 311 -11.30 4.29 9.08
N CYS A 312 -10.61 3.29 9.67
CA CYS A 312 -10.40 1.97 9.04
C CYS A 312 -11.72 1.25 8.73
N LEU A 313 -12.80 1.52 9.50
CA LEU A 313 -14.15 1.04 9.18
C LEU A 313 -14.60 1.46 7.77
N ALA A 314 -14.22 2.67 7.34
CA ALA A 314 -14.48 3.16 5.99
C ALA A 314 -13.32 2.92 5.01
N CYS A 315 -12.06 2.98 5.42
CA CYS A 315 -10.83 2.95 4.58
C CYS A 315 -10.07 1.60 4.64
N VAL A 316 -9.87 0.94 3.49
CA VAL A 316 -9.24 -0.40 3.37
C VAL A 316 -7.72 -0.36 3.49
N ALA A 317 -7.07 0.78 3.22
CA ALA A 317 -5.64 0.93 3.48
C ALA A 317 -5.31 0.71 4.98
N GLY A 318 -6.31 0.82 5.86
CA GLY A 318 -6.18 0.57 7.29
C GLY A 318 -5.35 1.65 8.00
N LEU A 319 -4.62 1.25 9.04
CA LEU A 319 -3.64 2.12 9.70
C LEU A 319 -2.38 2.17 8.85
N ASP A 320 -2.35 3.07 7.88
CA ASP A 320 -1.25 3.20 6.95
C ASP A 320 -0.29 4.34 7.33
N MET A 321 1.00 4.03 7.32
CA MET A 321 2.09 5.00 7.43
C MET A 321 2.07 5.86 8.70
N VAL A 322 1.82 5.21 9.85
CA VAL A 322 1.63 5.87 11.16
C VAL A 322 2.87 5.69 12.05
N PRO A 323 3.58 6.77 12.43
CA PRO A 323 4.68 6.69 13.39
C PRO A 323 4.16 6.52 14.82
N ILE A 324 4.82 5.64 15.59
CA ILE A 324 4.48 5.31 16.97
C ILE A 324 5.76 5.24 17.82
N PRO A 325 5.72 5.52 19.14
CA PRO A 325 6.89 5.37 19.99
C PRO A 325 7.40 3.92 20.04
N GLU A 326 8.70 3.70 19.95
CA GLU A 326 9.28 2.35 19.90
C GLU A 326 9.04 1.54 21.19
N TRP A 327 8.94 2.24 22.32
CA TRP A 327 8.63 1.71 23.65
C TRP A 327 7.13 1.46 23.89
N THR A 328 6.23 1.69 22.92
CA THR A 328 4.83 1.26 23.03
C THR A 328 4.77 -0.22 23.45
N GLU A 329 4.10 -0.52 24.56
CA GLU A 329 4.08 -1.87 25.12
C GLU A 329 3.55 -2.92 24.14
N ASP A 330 4.17 -4.09 24.11
CA ASP A 330 3.71 -5.20 23.25
C ASP A 330 2.27 -5.60 23.58
N LYS A 331 1.85 -5.47 24.84
CA LYS A 331 0.46 -5.68 25.26
C LYS A 331 -0.50 -4.71 24.57
N VAL A 332 -0.15 -3.44 24.40
CA VAL A 332 -0.99 -2.45 23.70
C VAL A 332 -1.09 -2.81 22.22
N LEU A 333 0.05 -3.15 21.58
CA LEU A 333 0.07 -3.57 20.19
C LEU A 333 -0.73 -4.87 19.94
N ILE A 334 -0.70 -5.84 20.86
CA ILE A 334 -1.54 -7.05 20.80
C ILE A 334 -3.03 -6.68 20.77
N HIS A 335 -3.49 -5.75 21.61
CA HIS A 335 -4.90 -5.35 21.63
C HIS A 335 -5.27 -4.55 20.37
N LEU A 336 -4.39 -3.67 19.90
CA LEU A 336 -4.55 -2.99 18.62
C LEU A 336 -4.73 -3.97 17.45
N PHE A 337 -3.89 -5.01 17.35
CA PHE A 337 -4.07 -6.03 16.31
C PHE A 337 -5.43 -6.73 16.43
N LYS A 338 -5.90 -7.03 17.64
CA LYS A 338 -7.23 -7.63 17.87
C LYS A 338 -8.37 -6.71 17.44
N ASP A 339 -8.31 -5.42 17.74
CA ASP A 339 -9.29 -4.44 17.29
C ASP A 339 -9.32 -4.36 15.75
N LEU A 340 -8.15 -4.36 15.11
CA LEU A 340 -8.03 -4.38 13.65
C LEU A 340 -8.56 -5.69 13.04
N PHE A 341 -8.38 -6.84 13.70
CA PHE A 341 -9.03 -8.11 13.34
C PHE A 341 -10.56 -8.01 13.44
N THR A 342 -11.09 -7.34 14.47
CA THR A 342 -12.53 -7.07 14.60
C THR A 342 -13.04 -6.15 13.49
N ILE A 343 -12.31 -5.09 13.13
CA ILE A 343 -12.65 -4.21 11.99
C ILE A 343 -12.65 -5.02 10.69
N TYR A 344 -11.65 -5.87 10.45
CA TYR A 344 -11.59 -6.76 9.30
C TYR A 344 -12.80 -7.72 9.26
N ALA A 345 -13.19 -8.32 10.39
CA ALA A 345 -14.35 -9.22 10.46
C ALA A 345 -15.69 -8.52 10.18
N ILE A 346 -15.85 -7.27 10.65
CA ILE A 346 -17.01 -6.42 10.36
C ILE A 346 -17.03 -6.03 8.87
N LYS A 347 -15.89 -5.55 8.34
CA LYS A 347 -15.77 -4.98 7.00
C LYS A 347 -15.74 -6.02 5.88
N LYS A 348 -15.25 -7.23 6.18
CA LYS A 348 -15.02 -8.33 5.23
C LYS A 348 -14.15 -7.94 4.02
N LYS A 349 -13.23 -6.99 4.24
CA LYS A 349 -12.18 -6.57 3.31
C LYS A 349 -10.86 -6.53 4.08
N VAL A 350 -9.78 -6.95 3.40
CA VAL A 350 -8.40 -6.87 3.90
C VAL A 350 -8.08 -5.47 4.45
N LEU A 351 -7.25 -5.41 5.49
CA LEU A 351 -6.69 -4.15 6.02
C LEU A 351 -5.17 -4.15 5.89
N GLY A 352 -4.59 -3.00 5.52
CA GLY A 352 -3.17 -2.73 5.68
C GLY A 352 -2.85 -2.19 7.08
N VAL A 353 -1.67 -2.54 7.61
CA VAL A 353 -1.18 -2.05 8.90
C VAL A 353 0.32 -1.74 8.79
N ARG A 354 0.66 -0.47 8.54
CA ARG A 354 2.03 0.06 8.40
C ARG A 354 2.32 1.03 9.54
N LEU A 355 2.56 0.47 10.72
CA LEU A 355 3.07 1.20 11.89
C LEU A 355 4.58 1.40 11.73
N ILE A 356 5.11 2.52 12.21
CA ILE A 356 6.53 2.87 12.12
C ILE A 356 7.04 3.16 13.54
N PRO A 357 7.57 2.15 14.26
CA PRO A 357 8.24 2.36 15.54
C PRO A 357 9.42 3.33 15.41
N VAL A 358 9.42 4.40 16.20
CA VAL A 358 10.45 5.45 16.20
C VAL A 358 10.90 5.79 17.62
N ASN A 359 12.16 6.17 17.78
CA ASN A 359 12.74 6.54 19.07
C ASN A 359 12.44 8.00 19.46
N VAL A 360 11.20 8.44 19.22
CA VAL A 360 10.72 9.83 19.35
C VAL A 360 9.40 9.79 20.15
N GLU A 361 9.19 10.78 21.02
CA GLU A 361 8.02 10.82 21.90
C GLU A 361 6.72 11.13 21.16
N ALA A 362 5.60 10.65 21.71
CA ALA A 362 4.29 10.94 21.16
C ALA A 362 3.98 12.45 21.23
N GLY A 363 3.46 13.01 20.14
CA GLY A 363 3.25 14.45 19.99
C GLY A 363 4.46 15.21 19.41
N GLU A 364 5.65 14.61 19.35
CA GLU A 364 6.79 15.17 18.62
C GLU A 364 6.76 14.79 17.12
N GLU A 365 7.79 15.19 16.37
CA GLU A 365 7.93 14.88 14.94
C GLU A 365 9.17 14.05 14.64
N VAL A 366 9.00 13.02 13.81
CA VAL A 366 10.10 12.23 13.24
C VAL A 366 10.29 12.58 11.76
N ASP A 367 11.54 12.60 11.30
CA ASP A 367 11.84 12.71 9.88
C ASP A 367 11.79 11.34 9.20
N LEU A 368 10.94 11.24 8.18
CA LEU A 368 10.76 10.05 7.35
C LEU A 368 11.33 10.23 5.92
N GLY A 369 12.32 11.11 5.75
CA GLY A 369 13.08 11.25 4.51
C GLY A 369 12.24 11.86 3.39
N ILE A 370 11.93 11.10 2.34
CA ILE A 370 11.08 11.58 1.23
C ILE A 370 9.66 11.95 1.67
N PHE A 371 9.22 11.43 2.81
CA PHE A 371 7.94 11.74 3.44
C PHE A 371 8.03 12.97 4.36
N GLY A 372 9.25 13.42 4.71
CA GLY A 372 9.52 14.55 5.58
C GLY A 372 9.02 14.38 7.01
N LYS A 373 8.99 15.49 7.75
CA LYS A 373 8.56 15.54 9.15
C LYS A 373 7.10 15.10 9.31
N THR A 374 6.90 14.08 10.12
CA THR A 374 5.60 13.46 10.40
C THR A 374 5.38 13.36 11.91
N PRO A 375 4.21 13.75 12.44
CA PRO A 375 3.92 13.60 13.86
C PRO A 375 3.93 12.14 14.32
N VAL A 376 4.43 11.90 15.53
CA VAL A 376 4.37 10.60 16.21
C VAL A 376 3.09 10.53 17.03
N LEU A 377 2.30 9.48 16.86
CA LEU A 377 0.98 9.37 17.50
C LEU A 377 1.05 8.60 18.82
N ASP A 378 0.30 9.09 19.81
CA ASP A 378 -0.04 8.31 21.01
C ASP A 378 -1.14 7.28 20.70
N LEU A 379 -1.07 6.11 21.32
CA LEU A 379 -2.07 5.04 21.22
C LEU A 379 -3.08 5.05 22.39
N PHE A 380 -2.81 5.80 23.46
CA PHE A 380 -3.61 5.81 24.69
C PHE A 380 -4.82 6.75 24.66
#